data_AF-A0A2M8DPY5-F1
#
_entry.id   AF-A0A2M8DPY5-F1
#
_cell.length_a   1.000
_cell.length_b   1.000
_cell.length_c   1.000
_cell.angle_alpha   90.00
_cell.angle_beta   90.00
_cell.angle_gamma   90.00
#
_symmetry.space_group_name_H-M   'P 1'
#
loop_
_entity.id
_entity.type
_entity.pdbx_description
1 polymer ?
#
loop_
_entity_poly.entity_id
_entity_poly.type
_entity_poly.pdbx_seq_one_letter_code
_entity_poly.pdbx_strand_id
1 'polypeptide(L)'
;MKIKILLGILLIIIIAVTIVWFGFSNKTVVETMKVTVYKSPTCGCCVNYIALLRSEGYQVEVVETEDMSSIKEQYGVPREMESCHTSIFGDYVVEGHMPFEAITKMLEEKPEINGIALPNMPAGSPGMPGTKKGPFTIYALSDDSTSTYMQE
;
A
#
# COMPACT_ATOMS: atom_id res chain seq x y z
N MET A 1 -34.56 -51.16 -25.78
CA MET A 1 -34.15 -49.92 -26.49
C MET A 1 -34.23 -48.67 -25.60
N LYS A 2 -35.34 -48.44 -24.88
CA LYS A 2 -35.54 -47.25 -24.01
C LYS A 2 -34.53 -47.10 -22.86
N ILE A 3 -34.10 -48.20 -22.22
CA ILE A 3 -33.14 -48.19 -21.10
C ILE A 3 -31.71 -47.78 -21.51
N LYS A 4 -31.24 -48.19 -22.70
CA LYS A 4 -29.92 -47.80 -23.23
C LYS A 4 -29.87 -46.30 -23.57
N ILE A 5 -30.99 -45.74 -24.01
CA ILE A 5 -31.15 -44.31 -24.29
C ILE A 5 -31.16 -43.51 -22.98
N LEU A 6 -31.86 -44.00 -21.94
CA LEU A 6 -31.89 -43.36 -20.62
C LEU A 6 -30.51 -43.32 -19.95
N LEU A 7 -29.75 -44.42 -20.03
CA LEU A 7 -28.39 -44.50 -19.49
C LEU A 7 -27.40 -43.58 -20.22
N GLY A 8 -27.55 -43.44 -21.55
CA GLY A 8 -26.74 -42.51 -22.34
C GLY A 8 -27.00 -41.05 -22.00
N ILE A 9 -28.27 -40.68 -21.80
CA ILE A 9 -28.66 -39.31 -21.39
C ILE A 9 -28.15 -39.00 -19.98
N LEU A 10 -28.26 -39.95 -19.03
CA LEU A 10 -27.76 -39.79 -17.67
C LEU A 10 -26.24 -39.59 -17.65
N LEU A 11 -25.50 -40.34 -18.47
CA LEU A 11 -24.04 -40.20 -18.60
C LEU A 11 -23.65 -38.83 -19.16
N ILE A 12 -24.37 -38.32 -20.17
CA ILE A 12 -24.15 -37.00 -20.75
C ILE A 12 -24.44 -35.88 -19.75
N ILE A 13 -25.49 -36.02 -18.94
CA ILE A 13 -25.81 -35.04 -17.88
C ILE A 13 -24.71 -35.03 -16.81
N ILE A 14 -24.21 -36.19 -16.39
CA ILE A 14 -23.11 -36.28 -15.41
C ILE A 14 -21.83 -35.64 -15.98
N ILE A 15 -21.50 -35.89 -17.24
CA ILE A 15 -20.34 -35.28 -17.91
C ILE A 15 -20.52 -33.76 -18.06
N ALA A 16 -21.73 -33.28 -18.37
CA ALA A 16 -22.01 -31.85 -18.44
C ALA A 16 -21.89 -31.18 -17.06
N VAL A 17 -22.36 -31.83 -16.00
CA VAL A 17 -22.27 -31.32 -14.62
C VAL A 17 -20.83 -31.26 -14.13
N THR A 18 -19.99 -32.25 -14.47
CA THR A 18 -18.57 -32.23 -14.11
C THR A 18 -17.79 -31.15 -14.87
N ILE A 19 -18.10 -30.90 -16.14
CA ILE A 19 -17.48 -29.82 -16.93
C ILE A 19 -17.84 -28.44 -16.34
N VAL A 20 -19.08 -28.25 -15.91
CA VAL A 20 -19.52 -26.98 -15.28
C VAL A 20 -18.83 -26.73 -13.94
N TRP A 21 -18.58 -27.77 -13.14
CA TRP A 21 -17.83 -27.65 -11.88
C TRP A 21 -16.33 -27.41 -12.09
N PHE A 22 -15.73 -27.97 -13.14
CA PHE A 22 -14.29 -27.80 -13.42
C PHE A 22 -13.96 -26.50 -14.17
N GLY A 23 -14.94 -25.86 -14.82
CA GLY A 23 -14.76 -24.63 -15.61
C GLY A 23 -14.74 -23.33 -14.80
N PHE A 24 -15.13 -23.35 -13.52
CA PHE A 24 -15.04 -22.19 -12.63
C PHE A 24 -13.64 -22.12 -11.97
N SER A 25 -12.61 -21.89 -12.78
CA SER A 25 -11.38 -21.30 -12.24
C SER A 25 -11.71 -19.89 -11.81
N ASN A 26 -11.94 -19.68 -10.50
CA ASN A 26 -11.99 -18.35 -9.90
C ASN A 26 -10.65 -17.68 -10.19
N LYS A 27 -10.62 -16.83 -11.22
CA LYS A 27 -9.50 -15.97 -11.52
C LYS A 27 -9.47 -14.96 -10.38
N THR A 28 -8.65 -15.23 -9.36
CA THR A 28 -8.38 -14.28 -8.29
C THR A 28 -7.74 -13.05 -8.92
N VAL A 29 -8.54 -12.01 -9.10
CA VAL A 29 -8.03 -10.69 -9.41
C VAL A 29 -7.34 -10.25 -8.13
N VAL A 30 -6.01 -10.30 -8.11
CA VAL A 30 -5.23 -9.64 -7.05
C VAL A 30 -5.49 -8.16 -7.25
N GLU A 31 -6.38 -7.60 -6.44
CA GLU A 31 -6.66 -6.17 -6.47
C GLU A 31 -5.42 -5.45 -5.94
N THR A 32 -4.66 -4.86 -6.85
CA THR A 32 -3.50 -4.06 -6.51
C THR A 32 -3.93 -2.84 -5.70
N MET A 33 -3.33 -2.65 -4.52
CA MET A 33 -3.61 -1.48 -3.69
C MET A 33 -3.17 -0.20 -4.40
N LYS A 34 -4.11 0.74 -4.53
CA LYS A 34 -3.84 2.10 -5.00
C LYS A 34 -3.24 2.94 -3.90
N VAL A 35 -2.23 3.72 -4.25
CA VAL A 35 -1.54 4.64 -3.34
C VAL A 35 -1.46 6.00 -4.01
N THR A 36 -1.91 7.05 -3.32
CA THR A 36 -1.73 8.43 -3.81
C THR A 36 -0.50 9.02 -3.12
N VAL A 37 0.45 9.54 -3.89
CA VAL A 37 1.64 10.20 -3.35
C VAL A 37 1.64 11.67 -3.73
N TYR A 38 1.57 12.54 -2.72
CA TYR A 38 1.70 13.98 -2.86
C TYR A 38 3.14 14.41 -2.69
N LYS A 39 3.69 15.17 -3.64
CA LYS A 39 5.07 15.69 -3.56
C LYS A 39 5.21 17.06 -4.24
N SER A 40 6.31 17.76 -3.95
CA SER A 40 6.78 18.85 -4.81
C SER A 40 7.26 18.35 -6.17
N PRO A 41 7.00 19.07 -7.29
CA PRO A 41 7.53 18.73 -8.61
C PRO A 41 9.05 18.61 -8.66
N THR A 42 9.75 19.30 -7.75
CA THR A 42 11.23 19.38 -7.75
C THR A 42 11.90 18.37 -6.81
N CYS A 43 11.14 17.54 -6.10
CA CYS A 43 11.69 16.58 -5.14
C CYS A 43 12.24 15.31 -5.81
N GLY A 44 13.56 15.26 -6.04
CA GLY A 44 14.22 14.12 -6.68
C GLY A 44 14.17 12.81 -5.88
N CYS A 45 14.35 12.84 -4.56
CA CYS A 45 14.30 11.62 -3.73
C CYS A 45 12.89 11.01 -3.70
N CYS A 46 11.85 11.84 -3.74
CA CYS A 46 10.45 11.40 -3.82
C CYS A 46 10.19 10.56 -5.08
N VAL A 47 10.83 10.90 -6.22
CA VAL A 47 10.74 10.11 -7.46
C VAL A 47 11.29 8.70 -7.27
N ASN A 48 12.43 8.57 -6.58
CA ASN A 48 13.02 7.26 -6.28
C ASN A 48 12.11 6.44 -5.36
N TYR A 49 11.52 7.06 -4.35
CA TYR A 49 10.59 6.39 -3.45
C TYR A 49 9.34 5.87 -4.20
N ILE A 50 8.75 6.69 -5.07
CA ILE A 50 7.63 6.28 -5.94
C ILE A 50 8.01 5.10 -6.84
N ALA A 51 9.23 5.07 -7.37
CA ALA A 51 9.70 3.94 -8.17
C ALA A 51 9.78 2.65 -7.35
N LEU A 52 10.23 2.73 -6.09
CA LEU A 52 10.25 1.58 -5.18
C LEU A 52 8.83 1.10 -4.82
N LEU A 53 7.90 2.01 -4.54
CA LEU A 53 6.49 1.65 -4.32
C LEU A 53 5.92 0.87 -5.51
N ARG A 54 6.20 1.32 -6.74
CA ARG A 54 5.77 0.62 -7.95
C ARG A 54 6.44 -0.75 -8.10
N SER A 55 7.71 -0.90 -7.71
CA SER A 55 8.38 -2.21 -7.75
C SER A 55 7.86 -3.19 -6.70
N GLU A 56 7.38 -2.69 -5.56
CA GLU A 56 6.63 -3.48 -4.56
C GLU A 56 5.21 -3.84 -5.02
N GLY A 57 4.81 -3.40 -6.22
CA GLY A 57 3.55 -3.77 -6.85
C GLY A 57 2.38 -2.85 -6.54
N TYR A 58 2.59 -1.72 -5.86
CA TYR A 58 1.53 -0.72 -5.62
C TYR A 58 1.16 0.04 -6.89
N GLN A 59 -0.13 0.35 -7.07
CA GLN A 59 -0.61 1.23 -8.13
C GLN A 59 -0.50 2.68 -7.67
N VAL A 60 0.61 3.34 -7.98
CA VAL A 60 0.92 4.68 -7.48
C VAL A 60 0.40 5.79 -8.40
N GLU A 61 -0.58 6.55 -7.91
CA GLU A 61 -0.99 7.85 -8.42
C GLU A 61 -0.09 8.94 -7.81
N VAL A 62 0.35 9.88 -8.64
CA VAL A 62 1.26 10.96 -8.20
C VAL A 62 0.55 12.28 -8.38
N VAL A 63 0.42 13.04 -7.30
CA VAL A 63 -0.13 14.39 -7.30
C VAL A 63 1.00 15.36 -6.97
N GLU A 64 1.31 16.24 -7.91
CA GLU A 64 2.35 17.26 -7.72
C GLU A 64 1.72 18.56 -7.25
N THR A 65 2.31 19.18 -6.23
CA THR A 65 1.87 20.48 -5.70
C THR A 65 3.06 21.29 -5.20
N GLU A 66 3.00 22.61 -5.37
CA GLU A 66 3.98 23.53 -4.77
C GLU A 66 3.65 23.82 -3.30
N ASP A 67 2.41 23.54 -2.86
CA ASP A 67 1.95 23.75 -1.49
C ASP A 67 1.77 22.41 -0.77
N MET A 68 2.90 21.83 -0.36
CA MET A 68 2.90 20.61 0.44
C MET A 68 2.43 20.84 1.88
N SER A 69 2.52 22.07 2.40
CA SER A 69 2.08 22.37 3.76
C SER A 69 0.56 22.20 3.89
N SER A 70 -0.22 22.70 2.92
CA SER A 70 -1.67 22.50 2.91
C SER A 70 -2.07 21.02 2.82
N ILE A 71 -1.31 20.21 2.06
CA ILE A 71 -1.56 18.75 2.00
C ILE A 71 -1.32 18.10 3.37
N LYS A 72 -0.21 18.43 4.02
CA LYS A 72 0.14 17.88 5.33
C LYS A 72 -0.89 18.25 6.40
N GLU A 73 -1.34 19.50 6.41
CA GLU A 73 -2.42 19.97 7.28
C GLU A 73 -3.73 19.23 7.00
N GLN A 74 -4.11 19.09 5.72
CA GLN A 74 -5.32 18.36 5.32
C GLN A 74 -5.33 16.91 5.84
N TYR A 75 -4.17 16.25 5.86
CA TYR A 75 -4.03 14.88 6.32
C TYR A 75 -3.58 14.76 7.79
N GLY A 76 -3.59 15.87 8.54
CA GLY A 76 -3.31 15.87 9.98
C GLY A 76 -1.88 15.45 10.34
N VAL A 77 -0.90 15.73 9.47
CA VAL A 77 0.52 15.48 9.75
C VAL A 77 1.05 16.60 10.65
N PRO A 78 1.49 16.31 11.89
CA PRO A 78 2.06 17.32 12.77
C PRO A 78 3.38 17.87 12.22
N ARG A 79 3.68 19.13 12.53
CA ARG A 79 4.84 19.85 11.98
C ARG A 79 6.18 19.16 12.27
N GLU A 80 6.30 18.56 13.45
CA GLU A 80 7.48 17.81 13.89
C GLU A 80 7.64 16.44 13.21
N MET A 81 6.58 15.96 12.54
CA MET A 81 6.55 14.68 11.83
C MET A 81 6.76 14.83 10.32
N GLU A 82 6.82 16.05 9.81
CA GLU A 82 6.87 16.31 8.37
C GLU A 82 8.15 15.75 7.70
N SER A 83 7.95 15.31 6.47
CA SER A 83 8.95 14.91 5.49
C SER A 83 8.67 15.59 4.15
N CYS A 84 9.35 15.17 3.08
CA CYS A 84 9.25 15.79 1.76
C CYS A 84 7.98 15.40 0.98
N HIS A 85 7.30 14.32 1.34
CA HIS A 85 6.10 13.82 0.65
C HIS A 85 5.16 13.09 1.61
N THR A 86 3.90 12.96 1.21
CA THR A 86 2.84 12.31 1.98
C THR A 86 2.14 11.30 1.08
N SER A 87 2.03 10.05 1.53
CA SER A 87 1.42 8.96 0.77
C SER A 87 0.15 8.47 1.47
N ILE A 88 -0.91 8.18 0.72
CA ILE A 88 -2.20 7.72 1.25
C ILE A 88 -2.42 6.27 0.83
N PHE A 89 -2.50 5.39 1.82
CA PHE A 89 -2.71 3.94 1.68
C PHE A 89 -4.07 3.56 2.27
N GLY A 90 -5.11 3.53 1.43
CA GLY A 90 -6.48 3.38 1.92
C GLY A 90 -6.82 4.54 2.87
N ASP A 91 -7.11 4.21 4.12
CA ASP A 91 -7.44 5.20 5.16
C ASP A 91 -6.22 5.71 5.95
N TYR A 92 -5.01 5.18 5.67
CA TYR A 92 -3.80 5.54 6.39
C TYR A 92 -2.95 6.57 5.67
N VAL A 93 -2.44 7.54 6.45
CA VAL A 93 -1.40 8.47 6.05
C VAL A 93 -0.02 7.83 6.27
N VAL A 94 0.87 7.92 5.29
CA VAL A 94 2.26 7.47 5.38
C VAL A 94 3.15 8.65 5.01
N GLU A 95 3.80 9.22 6.02
CA GLU A 95 4.61 10.43 5.89
C GLU A 95 6.10 10.08 5.75
N GLY A 96 6.69 10.53 4.64
CA GLY A 96 8.12 10.40 4.38
C GLY A 96 8.59 9.07 3.79
N HIS A 97 9.91 8.90 3.77
CA HIS A 97 10.62 7.78 3.14
C HIS A 97 10.49 6.48 3.93
N MET A 98 9.27 5.96 4.00
CA MET A 98 8.89 4.89 4.91
C MET A 98 9.47 3.52 4.51
N PRO A 99 10.12 2.78 5.43
CA PRO A 99 10.45 1.37 5.24
C PRO A 99 9.21 0.53 4.91
N PHE A 100 9.32 -0.36 3.92
CA PHE A 100 8.18 -1.19 3.49
C PHE A 100 7.68 -2.13 4.58
N GLU A 101 8.56 -2.59 5.47
CA GLU A 101 8.16 -3.41 6.62
C GLU A 101 7.16 -2.69 7.52
N ALA A 102 7.31 -1.38 7.72
CA ALA A 102 6.38 -0.58 8.51
C ALA A 102 5.02 -0.42 7.82
N ILE A 103 5.02 -0.23 6.49
CA ILE A 103 3.80 -0.16 5.68
C ILE A 103 3.06 -1.49 5.75
N THR A 104 3.76 -2.61 5.49
CA THR A 104 3.17 -3.95 5.54
C THR A 104 2.57 -4.24 6.90
N LYS A 105 3.33 -4.00 7.99
CA LYS A 105 2.84 -4.19 9.36
C LYS A 105 1.58 -3.37 9.63
N MET A 106 1.55 -2.10 9.24
CA MET A 106 0.38 -1.23 9.42
C MET A 106 -0.84 -1.76 8.64
N LEU A 107 -0.66 -2.20 7.40
CA LEU A 107 -1.75 -2.71 6.56
C LEU A 107 -2.28 -4.08 7.03
N GLU A 108 -1.42 -4.90 7.63
CA GLU A 108 -1.79 -6.20 8.21
C GLU A 108 -2.50 -6.05 9.56
N GLU A 109 -1.95 -5.24 10.46
CA GLU A 109 -2.47 -5.08 11.81
C GLU A 109 -3.69 -4.15 11.88
N LYS A 110 -3.79 -3.21 10.94
CA LYS A 110 -4.82 -2.17 10.88
C LYS A 110 -5.06 -1.49 12.24
N PRO A 111 -4.01 -0.90 12.84
CA PRO A 111 -4.14 -0.22 14.13
C PRO A 111 -5.11 0.96 14.04
N GLU A 112 -5.71 1.31 15.18
CA GLU A 112 -6.57 2.49 15.35
C GLU A 112 -5.72 3.76 15.45
N ILE A 113 -5.12 4.15 14.33
CA ILE A 113 -4.28 5.34 14.15
C ILE A 113 -4.62 5.95 12.78
N ASN A 114 -4.29 7.22 12.58
CA ASN A 114 -4.49 7.90 11.30
C ASN A 114 -3.38 7.56 10.30
N GLY A 115 -2.19 7.18 10.78
CA GLY A 115 -1.07 6.92 9.92
C GLY A 115 0.25 6.69 10.64
N ILE A 116 1.33 6.63 9.86
CA ILE A 116 2.70 6.51 10.36
C ILE A 116 3.61 7.55 9.72
N ALA A 117 4.63 8.00 10.44
CA ALA A 117 5.58 9.00 9.98
C ALA A 117 7.03 8.58 10.23
N LEU A 118 7.87 8.82 9.22
CA LEU A 118 9.32 8.89 9.36
C LEU A 118 9.76 10.33 9.08
N PRO A 119 9.96 11.15 10.12
CA PRO A 119 10.20 12.58 9.95
C PRO A 119 11.53 12.88 9.27
N ASN A 120 11.60 14.08 8.68
CA ASN A 120 12.74 14.57 7.93
C ASN A 120 13.03 13.69 6.70
N MET A 121 14.31 13.45 6.39
CA MET A 121 14.74 12.65 5.26
C MET A 121 16.02 11.89 5.65
N PRO A 122 15.93 10.86 6.50
CA PRO A 122 17.11 10.16 7.00
C PRO A 122 17.82 9.40 5.87
N ALA A 123 19.15 9.51 5.82
CA ALA A 123 19.97 8.84 4.81
C ALA A 123 19.82 7.30 4.89
N GLY A 124 19.77 6.66 3.73
CA GLY A 124 19.59 5.22 3.61
C GLY A 124 18.15 4.71 3.83
N SER A 125 17.18 5.60 4.09
CA SER A 125 15.76 5.24 3.99
C SER A 125 15.34 5.03 2.52
N PRO A 126 14.26 4.28 2.23
CA PRO A 126 13.85 4.01 0.85
C PRO A 126 13.72 5.26 -0.01
N GLY A 127 14.48 5.33 -1.11
CA GLY A 127 14.51 6.48 -2.03
C GLY A 127 15.47 7.61 -1.62
N MET A 128 16.01 7.60 -0.40
CA MET A 128 17.06 8.51 0.04
C MET A 128 18.46 7.94 -0.25
N PRO A 129 19.42 8.76 -0.70
CA PRO A 129 20.81 8.34 -0.86
C PRO A 129 21.49 8.08 0.48
N GLY A 130 22.69 7.51 0.41
CA GLY A 130 23.56 7.27 1.55
C GLY A 130 23.32 5.92 2.23
N THR A 131 23.95 5.73 3.39
CA THR A 131 23.91 4.48 4.15
C THR A 131 23.15 4.68 5.44
N LYS A 132 22.26 3.73 5.76
CA LYS A 132 21.57 3.67 7.05
C LYS A 132 22.60 3.56 8.18
N LYS A 133 22.56 4.49 9.14
CA LYS A 133 23.53 4.58 10.25
C LYS A 133 23.06 3.96 11.56
N GLY A 134 21.78 3.60 11.63
CA GLY A 134 21.13 3.05 12.82
C GLY A 134 19.65 2.82 12.52
N PRO A 135 18.87 2.36 13.51
CA PRO A 135 17.46 2.13 13.31
C PRO A 135 16.71 3.44 13.05
N PHE A 136 15.70 3.39 12.19
CA PHE A 136 14.72 4.44 12.02
C PHE A 136 13.63 4.28 13.08
N THR A 137 13.30 5.36 13.76
CA THR A 137 12.12 5.41 14.63
C THR A 137 10.94 5.87 13.79
N ILE A 138 9.93 5.00 13.68
CA ILE A 138 8.67 5.28 12.99
C ILE A 138 7.65 5.63 14.06
N TYR A 139 6.91 6.71 13.81
CA TYR A 139 5.91 7.23 14.74
C TYR A 139 4.51 6.91 14.24
N ALA A 140 3.59 6.58 15.13
CA ALA A 140 2.17 6.55 14.85
C ALA A 140 1.60 7.96 14.97
N LEU A 141 0.70 8.31 14.06
CA LEU A 141 -0.06 9.56 14.04
C LEU A 141 -1.49 9.27 14.51
N SER A 142 -1.96 10.01 15.49
CA SER A 142 -3.34 9.99 15.98
C SER A 142 -3.80 11.44 16.15
N ASP A 143 -5.11 11.68 16.22
CA ASP A 143 -5.72 13.03 16.14
C ASP A 143 -4.96 14.11 16.93
N ASP A 144 -4.60 13.82 18.18
CA ASP A 144 -3.95 14.78 19.08
C ASP A 144 -2.57 14.33 19.59
N SER A 145 -2.02 13.24 19.07
CA SER A 145 -0.76 12.71 19.61
C SER A 145 0.07 11.90 18.63
N THR A 146 1.37 11.88 18.90
CA THR A 146 2.32 10.99 18.25
C THR A 146 2.94 10.05 19.27
N SER A 147 3.10 8.78 18.91
CA SER A 147 3.80 7.80 19.74
C SER A 147 4.76 6.97 18.89
N THR A 148 5.73 6.31 19.51
CA THR A 148 6.59 5.38 18.78
C THR A 148 5.77 4.20 18.30
N TYR A 149 5.72 3.97 16.99
CA TYR A 149 5.09 2.81 16.39
C TYR A 149 6.03 1.61 16.34
N MET A 150 7.23 1.81 15.79
CA MET A 150 8.27 0.77 15.74
C MET A 150 9.66 1.35 15.51
N GLN A 151 10.67 0.50 15.67
CA GLN A 151 12.03 0.77 15.21
C GLN A 151 12.39 -0.24 14.12
N GLU A 152 12.92 0.24 13.01
CA GLU A 152 13.39 -0.57 11.87
C GLU A 152 14.88 -0.39 11.66
#